data_AF-A0A538TYG3-F1
#
_entry.id   AF-A0A538TYG3-F1
#
_cell.length_a   1.000
_cell.length_b   1.000
_cell.length_c   1.000
_cell.angle_alpha   90.00
_cell.angle_beta   90.00
_cell.angle_gamma   90.00
#
_symmetry.space_group_name_H-M   'P 1'
#
loop_
_entity.id
_entity.type
_entity.pdbx_description
1 polymer ?
#
loop_
_entity_poly.entity_id
_entity_poly.type
_entity_poly.pdbx_seq_one_letter_code
_entity_poly.pdbx_strand_id
1 'polypeptide(L)'
;MEPRCGRQRCRRCATCGWRRGARPLGPLRSSTTRTTGTARLRRMIKAAGISQGLTPHGLRDTYASHLLSAGVQLTYVSAQLGHADVSVAAHHYARWCGGDEYRPPIPLAAGEVPADLLARLSKTAPSAHVAGEA
;
A
#
# COMPACT_ATOMS: atom_id res chain seq x y z
N MET A 1 -44.87 3.74 32.48
CA MET A 1 -44.99 5.14 32.02
C MET A 1 -43.64 5.79 32.29
N GLU A 2 -42.70 5.68 31.35
CA GLU A 2 -41.31 6.11 31.54
C GLU A 2 -41.13 7.61 31.23
N PRO A 3 -40.35 8.37 32.03
CA PRO A 3 -40.15 9.78 31.78
C PRO A 3 -39.14 9.97 30.63
N ARG A 4 -39.63 10.40 29.46
CA ARG A 4 -38.79 10.92 28.37
C ARG A 4 -38.30 12.32 28.75
N CYS A 5 -37.03 12.45 29.09
CA CYS A 5 -36.38 13.76 29.26
C CYS A 5 -36.09 14.36 27.88
N GLY A 6 -37.01 15.22 27.44
CA GLY A 6 -36.86 16.09 26.27
C GLY A 6 -35.71 17.08 26.46
N ARG A 7 -35.06 17.40 25.34
CA ARG A 7 -33.94 18.33 25.20
C ARG A 7 -34.02 19.54 26.14
N GLN A 8 -32.84 19.84 26.69
CA GLN A 8 -32.39 21.11 27.26
C GLN A 8 -32.55 21.27 28.78
N ARG A 9 -31.38 21.14 29.43
CA ARG A 9 -30.99 21.85 30.65
C ARG A 9 -31.35 21.20 32.00
N CYS A 10 -31.17 19.88 32.14
CA CYS A 10 -31.02 19.26 33.46
C CYS A 10 -29.54 19.28 33.90
N ARG A 11 -29.22 20.11 34.90
CA ARG A 11 -27.92 20.09 35.58
C ARG A 11 -27.91 18.91 36.57
N ARG A 12 -27.22 17.84 36.18
CA ARG A 12 -26.55 16.84 37.04
C ARG A 12 -27.47 15.78 37.68
N CYS A 13 -27.53 14.60 37.05
CA CYS A 13 -28.07 13.38 37.66
C CYS A 13 -27.02 12.79 38.62
N ALA A 14 -27.38 12.56 39.88
CA ALA A 14 -26.47 12.07 40.92
C ALA A 14 -26.07 10.59 40.75
N THR A 15 -26.76 9.83 39.88
CA THR A 15 -26.58 8.39 39.75
C THR A 15 -25.67 7.96 38.61
N CYS A 16 -25.35 8.82 37.62
CA CYS A 16 -24.58 8.39 36.44
C CYS A 16 -23.12 8.88 36.37
N GLY A 17 -22.63 9.71 37.30
CA GLY A 17 -21.18 10.00 37.43
C GLY A 17 -20.50 10.76 36.27
N TRP A 18 -21.21 11.22 35.23
CA TRP A 18 -20.61 11.91 34.10
C TRP A 18 -20.18 13.35 34.44
N ARG A 19 -18.87 13.61 34.45
CA ARG A 19 -18.31 14.98 34.38
C ARG A 19 -18.51 15.52 32.96
N ARG A 20 -18.85 16.80 32.84
CA ARG A 20 -18.80 17.52 31.55
C ARG A 20 -17.40 17.38 30.97
N GLY A 21 -17.27 16.80 29.79
CA GLY A 21 -16.00 16.71 29.05
C GLY A 21 -15.71 15.33 28.45
N ALA A 22 -16.30 14.25 28.96
CA ALA A 22 -16.18 12.96 28.30
C ALA A 22 -17.11 12.93 27.08
N ARG A 23 -16.55 12.84 25.87
CA ARG A 23 -17.31 12.40 24.70
C ARG A 23 -17.55 10.90 24.85
N PRO A 24 -18.78 10.40 24.65
CA PRO A 24 -18.97 8.96 24.60
C PRO A 24 -18.13 8.42 23.45
N LEU A 25 -17.27 7.44 23.75
CA LEU A 25 -16.60 6.62 22.74
C LEU A 25 -17.69 5.79 22.06
N GLY A 26 -18.35 6.39 21.07
CA GLY A 26 -19.14 5.65 20.10
C GLY A 26 -18.25 4.67 19.33
N PRO A 27 -18.83 3.68 18.63
CA PRO A 27 -18.05 2.69 17.91
C PRO A 27 -17.04 3.38 17.00
N LEU A 28 -15.79 2.93 17.05
CA LEU A 28 -14.68 3.43 16.24
C LEU A 28 -15.07 3.33 14.76
N ARG A 29 -15.66 4.39 14.21
CA ARG A 29 -15.71 4.56 12.76
C ARG A 29 -14.28 4.82 12.33
N SER A 30 -13.60 3.79 11.83
CA SER A 30 -12.36 3.98 11.09
C SER A 30 -12.70 4.68 9.77
N SER A 31 -12.96 5.99 9.82
CA SER A 31 -13.03 6.82 8.62
C SER A 31 -11.60 7.07 8.15
N THR A 32 -10.97 6.04 7.60
CA THR A 32 -9.79 6.25 6.75
C THR A 32 -10.31 6.91 5.49
N THR A 33 -10.47 8.23 5.54
CA THR A 33 -10.86 9.01 4.37
C THR A 33 -9.69 8.97 3.38
N ARG A 34 -9.99 8.95 2.09
CA ARG A 34 -9.01 8.88 0.98
C ARG A 34 -7.88 9.93 1.08
N THR A 35 -8.10 10.99 1.85
CA THR A 35 -7.15 12.08 2.12
C THR A 35 -6.08 11.75 3.18
N THR A 36 -6.32 10.84 4.12
CA THR A 36 -5.37 10.58 5.21
C THR A 36 -4.14 9.80 4.71
N GLY A 37 -4.34 8.82 3.82
CA GLY A 37 -3.25 8.02 3.25
C GLY A 37 -2.31 8.82 2.35
N THR A 38 -2.86 9.69 1.50
CA THR A 38 -2.07 10.53 0.60
C THR A 38 -1.26 11.59 1.34
N ALA A 39 -1.82 12.18 2.40
CA ALA A 39 -1.10 13.14 3.25
C ALA A 39 0.07 12.51 4.03
N ARG A 40 -0.03 11.23 4.42
CA ARG A 40 1.07 10.50 5.05
C ARG A 40 2.16 10.14 4.04
N LEU A 41 1.77 9.65 2.87
CA LEU A 41 2.69 9.33 1.78
C LEU A 41 3.52 10.56 1.36
N ARG A 42 2.88 11.73 1.19
CA ARG A 42 3.59 12.98 0.87
C ARG A 42 4.65 13.36 1.91
N ARG A 43 4.38 13.12 3.20
CA ARG A 43 5.37 13.36 4.27
C ARG A 43 6.56 12.40 4.16
N MET A 44 6.30 11.13 3.87
CA MET A 44 7.35 10.12 3.67
C MET A 44 8.22 10.45 2.44
N ILE A 45 7.60 10.84 1.32
CA ILE A 45 8.30 11.25 0.09
C ILE A 45 9.22 12.44 0.37
N LYS A 46 8.70 13.47 1.09
CA LYS A 46 9.50 14.65 1.46
C LYS A 46 10.67 14.27 2.37
N ALA A 47 10.47 13.38 3.33
CA ALA A 47 11.54 12.91 4.21
C ALA A 47 12.59 12.07 3.47
N ALA A 48 12.18 11.32 2.45
CA ALA A 48 13.06 10.52 1.60
C ALA A 48 13.80 11.34 0.52
N GLY A 49 13.52 12.65 0.38
CA GLY A 49 14.15 13.50 -0.63
C GLY A 49 13.76 13.18 -2.08
N ILE A 50 12.69 12.43 -2.29
CA ILE A 50 12.23 12.05 -3.64
C ILE A 50 11.51 13.25 -4.27
N SER A 51 12.07 13.79 -5.34
CA SER A 51 11.54 14.97 -6.05
C SER A 51 10.35 14.64 -6.97
N GLN A 52 10.20 13.38 -7.38
CA GLN A 52 9.08 12.94 -8.22
C GLN A 52 7.77 12.91 -7.42
N GLY A 53 6.69 13.36 -8.06
CA GLY A 53 5.31 13.32 -7.54
C GLY A 53 4.77 11.90 -7.40
N LEU A 54 5.35 11.11 -6.50
CA LEU A 54 5.00 9.72 -6.28
C LEU A 54 3.59 9.61 -5.71
N THR A 55 2.77 8.81 -6.39
CA THR A 55 1.39 8.53 -6.00
C THR A 55 1.28 7.09 -5.48
N PRO A 56 0.20 6.74 -4.75
CA PRO A 56 -0.03 5.35 -4.35
C PRO A 56 -0.11 4.39 -5.54
N HIS A 57 -0.59 4.87 -6.69
CA HIS A 57 -0.60 4.08 -7.93
C HIS A 57 0.82 3.87 -8.47
N GLY A 58 1.65 4.92 -8.47
CA GLY A 58 3.07 4.78 -8.87
C GLY A 58 3.86 3.80 -8.00
N LEU A 59 3.58 3.73 -6.70
CA LEU A 59 4.15 2.69 -5.82
C LEU A 59 3.73 1.28 -6.23
N ARG A 60 2.46 1.11 -6.63
CA ARG A 60 1.92 -0.16 -7.10
C ARG A 60 2.55 -0.59 -8.43
N ASP A 61 2.76 0.36 -9.34
CA ASP A 61 3.46 0.12 -10.61
C ASP A 61 4.92 -0.27 -10.39
N THR A 62 5.56 0.35 -9.40
CA THR A 62 6.94 0.04 -9.00
C THR A 62 7.03 -1.40 -8.47
N TYR A 63 6.11 -1.80 -7.58
CA TYR A 63 6.01 -3.18 -7.08
C TYR A 63 5.87 -4.21 -8.22
N ALA A 64 4.95 -3.98 -9.16
CA ALA A 64 4.70 -4.89 -10.27
C ALA A 64 5.92 -5.00 -11.21
N SER A 65 6.47 -3.85 -11.61
CA SER A 65 7.58 -3.79 -12.56
C SER A 65 8.83 -4.48 -12.01
N HIS A 66 9.13 -4.33 -10.71
CA HIS A 66 10.29 -4.99 -10.09
C HIS A 66 10.13 -6.51 -9.98
N LEU A 67 8.96 -7.01 -9.57
CA LEU A 67 8.76 -8.45 -9.46
C LEU A 67 8.79 -9.15 -10.83
N LEU A 68 8.21 -8.51 -11.85
CA LEU A 68 8.26 -9.04 -13.21
C LEU A 68 9.69 -9.00 -13.77
N SER A 69 10.44 -7.93 -13.47
CA SER A 69 11.86 -7.85 -13.82
C SER A 69 12.71 -8.92 -13.11
N ALA A 70 12.27 -9.39 -11.93
CA ALA A 70 12.90 -10.48 -11.18
C ALA A 70 12.51 -11.89 -11.70
N GLY A 71 11.69 -11.98 -12.75
CA GLY A 71 11.24 -13.25 -13.32
C GLY A 71 10.09 -13.90 -12.54
N VAL A 72 9.38 -13.14 -11.69
CA VAL A 72 8.18 -13.65 -11.00
C VAL A 72 7.03 -13.79 -11.98
N GLN A 73 6.22 -14.85 -11.82
CA GLN A 73 5.08 -15.14 -12.68
C GLN A 73 4.05 -14.00 -12.68
N LEU A 74 3.56 -13.63 -13.87
CA LEU A 74 2.58 -12.54 -14.04
C LEU A 74 1.27 -12.79 -13.31
N THR A 75 0.79 -14.05 -13.29
CA THR A 75 -0.42 -14.46 -12.57
C THR A 75 -0.31 -14.20 -11.08
N TYR A 76 0.84 -14.50 -10.48
CA TYR A 76 1.13 -14.22 -9.08
C TYR A 76 1.09 -12.71 -8.80
N VAL A 77 1.80 -11.92 -9.61
CA VAL A 77 1.80 -10.45 -9.45
C VAL A 77 0.39 -9.88 -9.59
N SER A 78 -0.38 -10.34 -10.58
CA SER A 78 -1.77 -9.92 -10.80
C SER A 78 -2.67 -10.22 -9.60
N ALA A 79 -2.51 -11.40 -8.97
CA ALA A 79 -3.26 -11.78 -7.77
C ALA A 79 -2.91 -10.87 -6.58
N GLN A 80 -1.62 -10.55 -6.37
CA GLN A 80 -1.18 -9.66 -5.29
C GLN A 80 -1.68 -8.22 -5.46
N LEU A 81 -1.84 -7.79 -6.70
CA LEU A 81 -2.45 -6.51 -7.03
C LEU A 81 -3.98 -6.54 -6.83
N GLY A 82 -4.61 -7.71 -6.87
CA GLY A 82 -6.06 -7.85 -6.80
C GLY A 82 -6.75 -7.41 -8.10
N HIS A 83 -6.11 -7.65 -9.25
CA HIS A 83 -6.78 -7.48 -10.54
C HIS A 83 -7.73 -8.65 -10.78
N ALA A 84 -8.96 -8.33 -11.19
CA ALA A 84 -9.97 -9.34 -11.54
C ALA A 84 -9.58 -10.12 -12.81
N ASP A 85 -8.79 -9.51 -13.68
CA ASP A 85 -8.30 -10.11 -14.93
C ASP A 85 -6.79 -9.88 -15.06
N VAL A 86 -6.08 -10.96 -15.38
CA VAL A 86 -4.63 -10.97 -15.63
C VAL A 86 -4.28 -10.18 -16.88
N SER A 87 -5.20 -10.09 -17.85
CA SER A 87 -5.03 -9.35 -19.11
C SER A 87 -4.72 -7.86 -18.89
N VAL A 88 -5.25 -7.28 -17.81
CA VAL A 88 -4.94 -5.91 -17.39
C VAL A 88 -3.47 -5.80 -16.97
N ALA A 89 -3.00 -6.72 -16.12
CA ALA A 89 -1.59 -6.74 -15.71
C ALA A 89 -0.67 -7.01 -16.91
N ALA A 90 -1.06 -7.88 -17.83
CA ALA A 90 -0.31 -8.16 -19.05
C ALA A 90 -0.16 -6.90 -19.91
N HIS A 91 -1.26 -6.22 -20.24
CA HIS A 91 -1.21 -5.00 -21.06
C HIS A 91 -0.33 -3.91 -20.44
N HIS A 92 -0.39 -3.74 -19.13
CA HIS A 92 0.37 -2.68 -18.46
C HIS A 92 1.84 -3.04 -18.24
N TYR A 93 2.15 -4.30 -17.91
CA TYR A 93 3.49 -4.65 -17.45
C TYR A 93 4.26 -5.63 -18.32
N ALA A 94 3.67 -6.25 -19.35
CA ALA A 94 4.35 -7.25 -20.18
C ALA A 94 5.67 -6.74 -20.79
N ARG A 95 5.77 -5.43 -21.07
CA ARG A 95 7.00 -4.81 -21.56
C ARG A 95 8.21 -4.97 -20.62
N TRP A 96 8.01 -5.23 -19.33
CA TRP A 96 9.07 -5.45 -18.34
C TRP A 96 9.41 -6.93 -18.11
N CYS A 97 8.66 -7.86 -18.71
CA CYS A 97 8.94 -9.30 -18.58
C CYS A 97 10.17 -9.74 -19.41
N GLY A 98 10.61 -8.91 -20.37
CA GLY A 98 11.81 -9.15 -21.17
C GLY A 98 11.62 -10.18 -22.28
N GLY A 99 11.40 -9.70 -23.51
CA GLY A 99 11.62 -10.41 -24.78
C GLY A 99 11.09 -11.84 -24.94
N ASP A 100 11.65 -12.53 -25.93
CA ASP A 100 11.35 -13.93 -26.28
C ASP A 100 12.20 -14.93 -25.50
N GLU A 101 13.13 -14.47 -24.64
CA GLU A 101 14.06 -15.32 -23.91
C GLU A 101 13.48 -15.76 -22.55
N TYR A 102 13.51 -17.06 -22.28
CA TYR A 102 13.04 -17.59 -20.99
C TYR A 102 13.98 -17.15 -19.87
N ARG A 103 13.45 -16.38 -18.92
CA ARG A 103 14.15 -15.98 -17.71
C ARG A 103 13.75 -16.86 -16.52
N PRO A 104 14.69 -17.57 -15.87
CA PRO A 104 14.37 -18.31 -14.65
C PRO A 104 14.07 -17.34 -13.49
N PRO A 105 13.09 -17.66 -12.61
CA PRO A 105 12.80 -16.86 -11.44
C PRO A 105 13.98 -16.87 -10.46
N ILE A 106 14.22 -15.73 -9.80
CA ILE A 106 15.24 -15.64 -8.75
C ILE A 106 14.93 -16.66 -7.64
N PRO A 107 15.93 -17.45 -7.18
CA PRO A 107 15.72 -18.45 -6.14
C PRO A 107 15.37 -17.80 -4.80
N LEU A 108 14.34 -18.35 -4.16
CA LEU A 108 13.84 -17.95 -2.85
C LEU A 108 14.54 -18.76 -1.74
N ALA A 109 14.86 -18.11 -0.63
CA ALA A 109 15.29 -18.79 0.58
C ALA A 109 14.14 -19.56 1.24
N ALA A 110 14.45 -20.48 2.16
CA ALA A 110 13.44 -21.24 2.87
C ALA A 110 12.47 -20.30 3.63
N GLY A 111 11.19 -20.36 3.26
CA GLY A 111 10.13 -19.52 3.84
C GLY A 111 9.98 -18.12 3.23
N GLU A 112 10.78 -17.76 2.22
CA GLU A 112 10.69 -16.48 1.52
C GLU A 112 9.54 -16.51 0.50
N VAL A 113 8.73 -15.45 0.43
CA VAL A 113 7.75 -15.26 -0.65
C VAL A 113 8.34 -14.36 -1.74
N PRO A 114 7.87 -14.45 -3.00
CA PRO A 114 8.37 -13.58 -4.06
C PRO A 114 8.31 -12.07 -3.75
N ALA A 115 7.37 -11.63 -2.90
CA ALA A 115 7.28 -10.24 -2.46
C ALA A 115 8.47 -9.78 -1.61
N ASP A 116 9.15 -10.70 -0.90
CA ASP A 116 10.30 -10.41 -0.04
C ASP A 116 11.56 -10.06 -0.86
N LEU A 117 11.58 -10.38 -2.16
CA LEU A 117 12.65 -9.99 -3.07
C LEU A 117 12.88 -8.46 -3.05
N LEU A 118 11.82 -7.67 -2.85
CA LEU A 118 11.93 -6.22 -2.74
C LEU A 118 12.72 -5.78 -1.50
N ALA A 119 12.66 -6.53 -0.41
CA ALA A 119 13.45 -6.24 0.79
C ALA A 119 14.96 -6.40 0.52
N ARG A 120 15.34 -7.29 -0.39
CA ARG A 120 16.74 -7.53 -0.81
C ARG A 120 17.29 -6.41 -1.69
N LEU A 121 16.45 -5.73 -2.47
CA LEU A 121 16.86 -4.61 -3.33
C LEU A 121 17.50 -3.44 -2.57
N SER A 122 17.16 -3.26 -1.29
CA SER A 122 17.75 -2.21 -0.45
C SER A 122 19.25 -2.38 -0.19
N LYS A 123 19.80 -3.57 -0.45
CA LYS A 123 21.19 -3.95 -0.13
C LYS A 123 22.08 -4.11 -1.36
N THR A 124 21.51 -4.15 -2.56
CA THR A 124 22.27 -4.24 -3.79
C THR A 124 22.69 -2.82 -4.20
N ALA A 125 24.00 -2.60 -4.36
CA ALA A 125 24.50 -1.43 -5.09
C ALA A 125 23.73 -1.29 -6.42
N PRO A 126 23.51 -0.06 -6.93
CA PRO A 126 22.77 0.12 -8.18
C PRO A 126 23.37 -0.79 -9.25
N SER A 127 22.56 -1.69 -9.79
CA SER A 127 22.95 -2.52 -10.93
C SER A 127 23.52 -1.59 -11.98
N ALA A 128 24.79 -1.80 -12.33
CA ALA A 128 25.43 -1.14 -13.45
C ALA A 128 24.44 -1.15 -14.61
N HIS A 129 24.04 0.04 -15.06
CA HIS A 129 23.47 0.18 -16.37
C HIS A 129 24.39 -0.58 -17.33
N VAL A 130 23.82 -1.50 -18.08
CA VAL A 130 24.48 -2.09 -19.25
C VAL A 130 24.75 -0.92 -20.19
N ALA A 131 25.93 -0.33 -20.04
CA ALA A 131 26.57 0.44 -21.07
C ALA A 131 27.22 -0.60 -21.99
N GLY A 132 26.68 -0.70 -23.20
CA GLY A 132 27.18 -1.53 -24.29
C GLY A 132 26.12 -1.56 -25.38
N GLU A 133 26.39 -1.22 -26.63
CA GLU A 133 27.57 -0.64 -27.29
C GLU A 133 27.06 -0.19 -28.68
N ALA A 134 27.92 0.54 -29.41
CA ALA A 134 27.72 1.20 -30.72
C ALA A 134 26.80 0.54 -31.76
#